data_AF-B4LDD8-F1
#
_entry.id   AF-B4LDD8-F1
#
_cell.length_a   1.000
_cell.length_b   1.000
_cell.length_c   1.000
_cell.angle_alpha   90.00
_cell.angle_beta   90.00
_cell.angle_gamma   90.00
#
_symmetry.space_group_name_H-M   'P 1'
#
loop_
_entity.id
_entity.type
_entity.pdbx_description
1 polymer ?
#
loop_
_entity_poly.entity_id
_entity_poly.type
_entity_poly.pdbx_seq_one_letter_code
_entity_poly.pdbx_strand_id
1 'polypeptide(L)'
;MTVVAASLVLLLGLALGGASSNNNSKLLAILNGSAPALDLLLHIDVLAGEMAPLSTAVGPLDLESVIRAEVNGDWERARLVLQLASQARTPELKHAIYEALWQELQQTKQIYDPLKLLEFHGQLTALSAVPPPLLANVYQTFVGRSAQLLAAPFHTASHSANFPLVSALLQRLTLSTLDYLRDILEALFDLVLALESTLSVVQRWGNLSASLTQLTLANLQLLKRPELQLDAAARTALQANLRQLLEQPAFEPDVDGTLRQQLYAQLPKDERILYTAQKVCLRNMTDGNAYIYECPQTYLICTNARDPKKAAYYVQRGHGGPNNTLQFAFYSAYWRNRYILLEPSNHSATGQQHITKNVYSRAAIDWWHVVQLAGGGVAIYDAATTRSVLCGGNPQHWDGEEKHVYTRNAQEFATNRRECAWSIEDCSDVS
;
A
#
# COMPACT_ATOMS: atom_id res chain seq x y z
N MET A 1 -39.44 7.91 53.85
CA MET A 1 -40.16 8.91 53.04
C MET A 1 -40.50 8.29 51.70
N THR A 2 -41.78 7.99 51.55
CA THR A 2 -42.55 7.97 50.30
C THR A 2 -42.38 9.34 49.58
N VAL A 3 -42.58 9.53 48.27
CA VAL A 3 -43.69 9.14 47.40
C VAL A 3 -43.26 9.12 45.91
N VAL A 4 -43.89 8.19 45.17
CA VAL A 4 -44.02 7.96 43.71
C VAL A 4 -44.74 9.11 42.95
N ALA A 5 -44.41 9.34 41.66
CA ALA A 5 -45.33 9.58 40.50
C ALA A 5 -44.61 10.40 39.39
N ALA A 6 -44.40 9.94 38.15
CA ALA A 6 -45.31 9.54 37.06
C ALA A 6 -45.91 10.71 36.22
N SER A 7 -45.69 10.62 34.90
CA SER A 7 -46.37 11.28 33.74
C SER A 7 -45.73 12.59 33.22
N LEU A 8 -45.15 12.64 32.01
CA LEU A 8 -45.75 12.67 30.65
C LEU A 8 -46.47 14.00 30.33
N VAL A 9 -46.15 14.57 29.15
CA VAL A 9 -46.96 15.48 28.28
C VAL A 9 -46.39 16.90 28.04
N LEU A 10 -46.03 17.11 26.76
CA LEU A 10 -46.05 18.32 25.91
C LEU A 10 -45.36 19.63 26.35
N LEU A 11 -44.36 20.06 25.54
CA LEU A 11 -44.52 21.17 24.57
C LEU A 11 -43.25 21.32 23.72
N LEU A 12 -43.28 20.67 22.54
CA LEU A 12 -42.58 21.16 21.36
C LEU A 12 -43.22 22.48 20.96
N GLY A 13 -42.42 23.51 20.67
CA GLY A 13 -42.91 24.76 20.10
C GLY A 13 -41.81 25.77 19.77
N LEU A 14 -41.47 25.82 18.48
CA LEU A 14 -41.06 27.02 17.73
C LEU A 14 -39.61 27.51 17.82
N ALA A 15 -38.78 26.96 16.93
CA ALA A 15 -37.99 27.76 16.00
C ALA A 15 -37.86 26.99 14.66
N LEU A 16 -38.90 27.16 13.83
CA LEU A 16 -39.03 26.73 12.44
C LEU A 16 -38.65 27.89 11.52
N GLY A 17 -37.96 27.56 10.43
CA GLY A 17 -37.86 28.38 9.22
C GLY A 17 -36.63 27.98 8.40
N GLY A 18 -36.73 27.27 7.28
CA GLY A 18 -37.88 26.72 6.59
C GLY A 18 -37.40 25.76 5.50
N ALA A 19 -37.87 24.53 5.55
CA ALA A 19 -38.09 23.66 4.41
C ALA A 19 -39.26 22.77 4.82
N SER A 20 -40.40 23.03 4.20
CA SER A 20 -41.69 22.44 4.53
C SER A 20 -41.62 20.91 4.51
N SER A 21 -41.80 20.32 5.69
CA SER A 21 -42.18 18.93 5.88
C SER A 21 -43.51 18.68 5.15
N ASN A 22 -43.44 18.11 3.95
CA ASN A 22 -44.57 17.36 3.41
C ASN A 22 -44.35 15.88 3.76
N ASN A 23 -44.88 15.49 4.92
CA ASN A 23 -45.04 14.11 5.41
C ASN A 23 -46.05 13.28 4.56
N ASN A 24 -46.04 13.45 3.24
CA ASN A 24 -46.92 12.74 2.32
C ASN A 24 -46.09 12.01 1.26
N SER A 25 -45.19 11.14 1.67
CA SER A 25 -44.72 10.08 0.78
C SER A 25 -45.90 9.11 0.55
N LYS A 26 -46.78 9.43 -0.41
CA LYS A 26 -47.91 8.58 -0.84
C LYS A 26 -47.44 7.17 -1.24
N LEU A 27 -46.19 7.05 -1.67
CA LEU A 27 -45.45 5.80 -1.90
C LEU A 27 -45.36 4.91 -0.63
N LEU A 28 -45.19 5.52 0.54
CA LEU A 28 -45.09 4.85 1.84
C LEU A 28 -46.46 4.35 2.34
N ALA A 29 -47.55 5.04 1.99
CA ALA A 29 -48.92 4.59 2.28
C ALA A 29 -49.31 3.38 1.41
N ILE A 30 -48.84 3.37 0.17
CA ILE A 30 -49.00 2.28 -0.81
C ILE A 30 -48.20 1.03 -0.39
N LEU A 31 -46.97 1.20 0.10
CA LEU A 31 -46.11 0.10 0.58
C LEU A 31 -46.62 -0.58 1.87
N ASN A 32 -47.48 0.10 2.64
CA ASN A 32 -48.02 -0.39 3.91
C ASN A 32 -49.36 -1.14 3.74
N GLY A 33 -50.02 -0.97 2.58
CA GLY A 33 -51.23 -1.69 2.20
C GLY A 33 -50.87 -3.02 1.54
N SER A 34 -51.51 -4.11 1.97
CA SER A 34 -51.45 -5.42 1.30
C SER A 34 -52.24 -5.41 -0.01
N ALA A 35 -51.93 -4.48 -0.92
CA ALA A 35 -52.61 -4.36 -2.21
C ALA A 35 -51.70 -4.89 -3.34
N PRO A 36 -52.27 -5.59 -4.34
CA PRO A 36 -51.51 -6.09 -5.47
C PRO A 36 -50.96 -4.92 -6.30
N ALA A 37 -49.87 -5.15 -7.03
CA ALA A 37 -49.15 -4.16 -7.84
C ALA A 37 -50.02 -3.32 -8.81
N LEU A 38 -51.26 -3.77 -9.09
CA LEU A 38 -52.26 -3.09 -9.91
C LEU A 38 -52.77 -1.76 -9.32
N ASP A 39 -52.92 -1.64 -8.00
CA ASP A 39 -53.40 -0.40 -7.35
C ASP A 39 -52.32 0.70 -7.32
N LEU A 40 -51.06 0.27 -7.37
CA LEU A 40 -49.88 1.15 -7.48
C LEU A 40 -49.84 1.83 -8.86
N LEU A 41 -50.16 1.06 -9.90
CA LEU A 41 -50.22 1.50 -11.29
C LEU A 41 -51.35 2.50 -11.54
N LEU A 42 -52.53 2.25 -10.95
CA LEU A 42 -53.70 3.15 -11.10
C LEU A 42 -53.53 4.51 -10.42
N HIS A 43 -52.70 4.64 -9.39
CA HIS A 43 -52.52 5.91 -8.66
C HIS A 43 -51.39 6.80 -9.19
N ILE A 44 -50.44 6.25 -9.96
CA ILE A 44 -49.41 7.04 -10.64
C ILE A 44 -49.99 7.72 -11.88
N ASP A 45 -50.90 7.05 -12.60
CA ASP A 45 -51.64 7.66 -13.73
C ASP A 45 -52.46 8.89 -13.30
N VAL A 46 -52.92 8.95 -12.06
CA VAL A 46 -53.64 10.11 -11.52
C VAL A 46 -52.71 11.31 -11.25
N LEU A 47 -51.42 11.09 -11.00
CA LEU A 47 -50.43 12.16 -10.79
C LEU A 47 -49.89 12.75 -12.11
N ALA A 48 -49.92 12.00 -13.21
CA ALA A 48 -49.64 12.53 -14.55
C ALA A 48 -50.81 13.34 -15.15
N GLY A 49 -52.00 13.27 -14.54
CA GLY A 49 -53.23 13.83 -15.06
C GLY A 49 -53.40 15.36 -15.00
N GLU A 50 -52.45 16.13 -14.45
CA GLU A 50 -52.57 17.60 -14.44
C GLU A 50 -51.89 18.32 -15.61
N MET A 51 -51.07 17.65 -16.45
CA MET A 51 -50.51 18.28 -17.65
C MET A 51 -50.22 17.30 -18.82
N ALA A 52 -51.23 16.60 -19.35
CA ALA A 52 -51.26 16.14 -20.75
C ALA A 52 -52.63 15.56 -21.14
N PRO A 53 -53.10 15.75 -22.39
CA PRO A 53 -54.36 15.19 -22.86
C PRO A 53 -54.25 13.66 -22.99
N LEU A 54 -55.28 12.96 -22.49
CA LEU A 54 -55.39 11.50 -22.45
C LEU A 54 -55.21 10.85 -23.82
N SER A 55 -54.11 10.10 -23.97
CA SER A 55 -53.97 9.03 -24.95
C SER A 55 -54.38 7.71 -24.28
N THR A 56 -55.56 7.20 -24.62
CA THR A 56 -56.19 5.99 -24.05
C THR A 56 -55.58 4.69 -24.61
N ALA A 57 -54.28 4.50 -24.41
CA ALA A 57 -53.61 3.23 -24.72
C ALA A 57 -52.48 2.97 -23.72
N VAL A 58 -52.85 2.77 -22.44
CA VAL A 58 -51.90 2.37 -21.39
C VAL A 58 -51.90 0.84 -21.33
N GLY A 59 -50.90 0.22 -21.96
CA GLY A 59 -50.52 -1.16 -21.65
C GLY A 59 -49.98 -1.24 -20.22
N PRO A 60 -49.90 -2.45 -19.61
CA PRO A 60 -49.46 -2.57 -18.22
C PRO A 60 -48.07 -1.94 -18.05
N LEU A 61 -48.01 -0.85 -17.28
CA LEU A 61 -46.76 -0.19 -16.91
C LEU A 61 -45.98 -1.16 -16.01
N ASP A 62 -44.75 -1.48 -16.42
CA ASP A 62 -43.86 -2.33 -15.63
C ASP A 62 -43.35 -1.53 -14.42
N LEU A 63 -43.31 -2.14 -13.22
CA LEU A 63 -42.91 -1.44 -11.99
C LEU A 63 -41.50 -0.83 -12.13
N GLU A 64 -40.65 -1.48 -12.91
CA GLU A 64 -39.32 -1.00 -13.29
C GLU A 64 -39.35 0.31 -14.10
N SER A 65 -40.33 0.52 -15.00
CA SER A 65 -40.44 1.78 -15.76
C SER A 65 -40.87 2.95 -14.88
N VAL A 66 -41.73 2.71 -13.90
CA VAL A 66 -42.16 3.69 -12.90
C VAL A 66 -41.00 4.13 -12.02
N ILE A 67 -40.24 3.16 -11.49
CA ILE A 67 -39.11 3.46 -10.60
C ILE A 67 -38.04 4.27 -11.35
N ARG A 68 -37.76 3.92 -12.60
CA ARG A 68 -36.85 4.69 -13.47
C ARG A 68 -37.36 6.11 -13.74
N ALA A 69 -38.66 6.29 -13.99
CA ALA A 69 -39.25 7.61 -14.20
C ALA A 69 -39.12 8.54 -12.97
N GLU A 70 -39.13 8.00 -11.76
CA GLU A 70 -38.91 8.79 -10.53
C GLU A 70 -37.45 9.22 -10.33
N VAL A 71 -36.51 8.34 -10.70
CA VAL A 71 -35.07 8.67 -10.63
C VAL A 71 -34.72 9.71 -11.70
N ASN A 72 -35.19 9.52 -12.94
CA ASN A 72 -34.98 10.42 -14.06
C ASN A 72 -33.51 10.86 -14.22
N GLY A 73 -32.57 9.93 -14.02
CA GLY A 73 -31.13 10.19 -14.04
C GLY A 73 -30.54 11.01 -12.88
N ASP A 74 -31.31 11.42 -11.88
CA ASP A 74 -30.81 12.09 -10.67
C ASP A 74 -30.40 11.06 -9.60
N TRP A 75 -29.09 10.97 -9.35
CA TRP A 75 -28.53 9.98 -8.42
C TRP A 75 -28.91 10.23 -6.96
N GLU A 76 -29.19 11.48 -6.58
CA GLU A 76 -29.66 11.77 -5.22
C GLU A 76 -31.08 11.21 -4.99
N ARG A 77 -31.91 11.19 -6.04
CA ARG A 77 -33.22 10.53 -5.99
C ARG A 77 -33.09 9.02 -5.98
N ALA A 78 -32.11 8.46 -6.68
CA ALA A 78 -31.81 7.03 -6.61
C ALA A 78 -31.53 6.56 -5.17
N ARG A 79 -30.82 7.37 -4.36
CA ARG A 79 -30.61 7.07 -2.93
C ARG A 79 -31.91 7.01 -2.14
N LEU A 80 -32.85 7.92 -2.40
CA LEU A 80 -34.16 7.92 -1.76
C LEU A 80 -34.96 6.67 -2.17
N VAL A 81 -34.89 6.26 -3.43
CA VAL A 81 -35.51 5.03 -3.92
C VAL A 81 -34.89 3.78 -3.29
N LEU A 82 -33.57 3.74 -3.09
CA LEU A 82 -32.90 2.67 -2.34
C LEU A 82 -33.37 2.59 -0.87
N GLN A 83 -33.64 3.73 -0.23
CA GLN A 83 -34.22 3.73 1.13
C GLN A 83 -35.62 3.11 1.14
N LEU A 84 -36.41 3.29 0.08
CA LEU A 84 -37.72 2.63 -0.03
C LEU A 84 -37.60 1.10 -0.11
N ALA A 85 -36.52 0.57 -0.69
CA ALA A 85 -36.26 -0.88 -0.69
C ALA A 85 -36.06 -1.43 0.74
N SER A 86 -35.53 -0.65 1.68
CA SER A 86 -35.44 -1.07 3.09
C SER A 86 -36.81 -1.17 3.77
N GLN A 87 -37.80 -0.40 3.29
CA GLN A 87 -39.16 -0.33 3.81
C GLN A 87 -40.13 -1.30 3.10
N ALA A 88 -39.75 -1.78 1.91
CA ALA A 88 -40.51 -2.76 1.15
C ALA A 88 -40.64 -4.08 1.92
N ARG A 89 -41.86 -4.62 1.98
CA ARG A 89 -42.17 -5.85 2.73
C ARG A 89 -41.92 -7.13 1.95
N THR A 90 -41.96 -7.09 0.62
CA THR A 90 -41.82 -8.26 -0.24
C THR A 90 -40.44 -8.31 -0.91
N PRO A 91 -39.79 -9.50 -0.98
CA PRO A 91 -38.48 -9.63 -1.62
C PRO A 91 -38.53 -9.33 -3.12
N GLU A 92 -39.64 -9.63 -3.80
CA GLU A 92 -39.83 -9.35 -5.23
C GLU A 92 -39.78 -7.85 -5.52
N LEU A 93 -40.39 -7.04 -4.65
CA LEU A 93 -40.37 -5.58 -4.78
C LEU A 93 -38.98 -5.01 -4.52
N LYS A 94 -38.25 -5.55 -3.54
CA LYS A 94 -36.85 -5.18 -3.29
C LYS A 94 -35.98 -5.47 -4.50
N HIS A 95 -36.09 -6.67 -5.06
CA HIS A 95 -35.35 -7.07 -6.26
C HIS A 95 -35.64 -6.16 -7.44
N ALA A 96 -36.92 -5.87 -7.72
CA ALA A 96 -37.32 -4.97 -8.79
C ALA A 96 -36.74 -3.56 -8.61
N ILE A 97 -36.69 -3.04 -7.38
CA ILE A 97 -36.05 -1.75 -7.09
C ILE A 97 -34.55 -1.80 -7.39
N TYR A 98 -33.84 -2.85 -6.95
CA TYR A 98 -32.40 -2.96 -7.18
C TYR A 98 -32.05 -3.10 -8.66
N GLU A 99 -32.82 -3.91 -9.41
CA GLU A 99 -32.63 -4.09 -10.85
C GLU A 99 -32.95 -2.82 -11.64
N ALA A 100 -34.06 -2.15 -11.32
CA ALA A 100 -34.44 -0.89 -11.96
C ALA A 100 -33.38 0.19 -11.80
N LEU A 101 -32.81 0.32 -10.59
CA LEU A 101 -31.73 1.27 -10.31
C LEU A 101 -30.43 0.91 -11.04
N TRP A 102 -30.13 -0.38 -11.15
CA TRP A 102 -28.98 -0.84 -11.92
C TRP A 102 -29.16 -0.55 -13.42
N GLN A 103 -30.34 -0.80 -13.98
CA GLN A 103 -30.64 -0.45 -15.36
C GLN A 103 -30.60 1.07 -15.59
N GLU A 104 -31.08 1.86 -14.65
CA GLU A 104 -31.04 3.32 -14.74
C GLU A 104 -29.59 3.84 -14.81
N LEU A 105 -28.69 3.30 -13.98
CA LEU A 105 -27.26 3.60 -14.04
C LEU A 105 -26.67 3.28 -15.42
N GLN A 106 -27.09 2.17 -16.04
CA GLN A 106 -26.63 1.77 -17.38
C GLN A 106 -27.13 2.72 -18.46
N GLN A 107 -28.43 3.03 -18.47
CA GLN A 107 -29.06 3.89 -19.48
C GLN A 107 -28.53 5.33 -19.42
N THR A 108 -28.34 5.85 -18.21
CA THR A 108 -27.82 7.20 -17.97
C THR A 108 -26.30 7.30 -18.11
N LYS A 109 -25.62 6.20 -18.46
CA LYS A 109 -24.16 6.10 -18.60
C LYS A 109 -23.39 6.47 -17.33
N GLN A 110 -24.02 6.39 -16.17
CA GLN A 110 -23.34 6.63 -14.90
C GLN A 110 -22.47 5.44 -14.47
N ILE A 111 -22.66 4.27 -15.09
CA ILE A 111 -21.77 3.11 -14.95
C ILE A 111 -20.31 3.36 -15.35
N TYR A 112 -19.98 4.47 -16.02
CA TYR A 112 -18.60 4.79 -16.35
C TYR A 112 -17.86 5.52 -15.22
N ASP A 113 -18.57 5.93 -14.16
CA ASP A 113 -17.98 6.57 -12.97
C ASP A 113 -17.75 5.52 -11.87
N PRO A 114 -16.49 5.12 -11.60
CA PRO A 114 -16.20 4.09 -10.61
C PRO A 114 -16.55 4.50 -9.17
N LEU A 115 -16.57 5.81 -8.86
CA LEU A 115 -16.90 6.27 -7.52
C LEU A 115 -18.39 6.06 -7.21
N LYS A 116 -19.25 6.30 -8.21
CA LYS A 116 -20.70 6.01 -8.10
C LYS A 116 -20.95 4.52 -7.96
N LEU A 117 -20.24 3.69 -8.72
CA LEU A 117 -20.36 2.23 -8.62
C LEU A 117 -19.89 1.71 -7.26
N LEU A 118 -18.80 2.24 -6.71
CA LEU A 118 -18.33 1.90 -5.36
C LEU A 118 -19.37 2.25 -4.30
N GLU A 119 -19.97 3.43 -4.43
CA GLU A 119 -21.02 3.87 -3.51
C GLU A 119 -22.26 2.98 -3.61
N PHE A 120 -22.74 2.72 -4.83
CA PHE A 120 -23.90 1.87 -5.07
C PHE A 120 -23.67 0.45 -4.53
N HIS A 121 -22.49 -0.13 -4.79
CA HIS A 121 -22.11 -1.42 -4.22
C HIS A 121 -22.12 -1.40 -2.68
N GLY A 122 -21.56 -0.35 -2.06
CA GLY A 122 -21.58 -0.17 -0.61
C GLY A 122 -22.99 -0.03 -0.03
N GLN A 123 -23.92 0.57 -0.77
CA GLN A 123 -25.33 0.67 -0.36
C GLN A 123 -26.04 -0.68 -0.49
N LEU A 124 -25.80 -1.43 -1.57
CA LEU A 124 -26.38 -2.76 -1.76
C LEU A 124 -25.90 -3.76 -0.71
N THR A 125 -24.60 -3.76 -0.36
CA THR A 125 -24.07 -4.68 0.66
C THR A 125 -24.65 -4.44 2.06
N ALA A 126 -25.12 -3.23 2.34
CA ALA A 126 -25.78 -2.89 3.60
C ALA A 126 -27.27 -3.29 3.65
N LEU A 127 -27.88 -3.63 2.52
CA LEU A 127 -29.31 -3.93 2.41
C LEU A 127 -29.59 -5.44 2.46
N SER A 128 -30.80 -5.77 2.93
CA SER A 128 -31.28 -7.16 3.02
C SER A 128 -31.91 -7.63 1.70
N ALA A 129 -31.77 -8.91 1.38
CA ALA A 129 -32.37 -9.54 0.20
C ALA A 129 -31.93 -8.90 -1.14
N VAL A 130 -30.65 -8.53 -1.26
CA VAL A 130 -30.06 -8.20 -2.56
C VAL A 130 -29.74 -9.50 -3.32
N PRO A 131 -30.16 -9.65 -4.59
CA PRO A 131 -29.80 -10.82 -5.39
C PRO A 131 -28.28 -10.96 -5.50
N PRO A 132 -27.68 -12.11 -5.12
CA PRO A 132 -26.24 -12.31 -5.24
C PRO A 132 -25.68 -12.07 -6.66
N PRO A 133 -26.37 -12.46 -7.75
CA PRO A 133 -25.92 -12.16 -9.12
C PRO A 133 -25.84 -10.66 -9.41
N LEU A 134 -26.78 -9.86 -8.89
CA LEU A 134 -26.80 -8.42 -9.09
C LEU A 134 -25.61 -7.77 -8.37
N LEU A 135 -25.40 -8.13 -7.10
CA LEU A 135 -24.28 -7.62 -6.31
C LEU A 135 -22.93 -7.96 -6.95
N ALA A 136 -22.77 -9.19 -7.43
CA ALA A 136 -21.58 -9.62 -8.17
C ALA A 136 -21.39 -8.83 -9.48
N ASN A 137 -22.46 -8.60 -10.26
CA ASN A 137 -22.39 -7.84 -11.50
C ASN A 137 -21.98 -6.37 -11.26
N VAL A 138 -22.55 -5.73 -10.23
CA VAL A 138 -22.17 -4.36 -9.85
C VAL A 138 -20.70 -4.32 -9.46
N TYR A 139 -20.25 -5.27 -8.64
CA TYR A 139 -18.86 -5.37 -8.21
C TYR A 139 -17.89 -5.57 -9.37
N GLN A 140 -18.16 -6.53 -10.27
CA GLN A 140 -17.32 -6.79 -11.44
C GLN A 140 -17.28 -5.58 -12.39
N THR A 141 -18.41 -4.87 -12.55
CA THR A 141 -18.44 -3.63 -13.34
C THR A 141 -17.61 -2.53 -12.68
N PHE A 142 -17.70 -2.38 -11.36
CA PHE A 142 -16.87 -1.45 -10.59
C PHE A 142 -15.37 -1.74 -10.78
N VAL A 143 -14.96 -3.00 -10.65
CA VAL A 143 -13.57 -3.45 -10.86
C VAL A 143 -13.10 -3.11 -12.27
N GLY A 144 -13.83 -3.53 -13.29
CA GLY A 144 -13.46 -3.31 -14.69
C GLY A 144 -13.39 -1.82 -15.07
N ARG A 145 -14.31 -0.99 -14.57
CA ARG A 145 -14.32 0.46 -14.84
C ARG A 145 -13.22 1.20 -14.09
N SER A 146 -12.94 0.79 -12.86
CA SER A 146 -11.79 1.30 -12.08
C SER A 146 -10.48 0.98 -12.79
N ALA A 147 -10.30 -0.25 -13.26
CA ALA A 147 -9.11 -0.67 -13.99
C ALA A 147 -8.93 0.13 -15.28
N GLN A 148 -10.00 0.34 -16.07
CA GLN A 148 -9.97 1.19 -17.25
C GLN A 148 -9.57 2.64 -16.95
N LEU A 149 -10.08 3.21 -15.85
CA LEU A 149 -9.71 4.56 -15.43
C LEU A 149 -8.24 4.64 -15.01
N LEU A 150 -7.76 3.66 -14.24
CA LEU A 150 -6.36 3.56 -13.79
C LEU A 150 -5.38 3.23 -14.93
N ALA A 151 -5.86 2.74 -16.07
CA ALA A 151 -5.01 2.49 -17.25
C ALA A 151 -4.62 3.78 -17.98
N ALA A 152 -5.40 4.87 -17.85
CA ALA A 152 -5.16 6.11 -18.59
C ALA A 152 -3.73 6.70 -18.46
N PRO A 153 -3.09 6.71 -17.27
CA PRO A 153 -1.71 7.19 -17.11
C PRO A 153 -0.65 6.33 -17.82
N PHE A 154 -0.97 5.08 -18.17
CA PHE A 154 -0.04 4.22 -18.88
C PHE A 154 0.03 4.54 -20.37
N HIS A 155 -1.05 5.06 -20.95
CA HIS A 155 -1.17 5.34 -22.38
C HIS A 155 -0.83 6.79 -22.76
N THR A 156 -0.45 7.64 -21.80
CA THR A 156 0.02 9.00 -22.09
C THR A 156 1.51 9.04 -22.38
N ALA A 157 1.95 9.84 -23.35
CA ALA A 157 3.37 10.08 -23.58
C ALA A 157 4.00 11.03 -22.53
N SER A 158 3.18 11.78 -21.78
CA SER A 158 3.66 12.76 -20.80
C SER A 158 3.73 12.16 -19.39
N HIS A 159 4.92 12.17 -18.80
CA HIS A 159 5.15 11.77 -17.41
C HIS A 159 4.59 12.77 -16.38
N SER A 160 4.27 14.00 -16.78
CA SER A 160 3.69 15.05 -15.92
C SER A 160 2.19 15.23 -16.10
N ALA A 161 1.54 14.36 -16.89
CA ALA A 161 0.11 14.41 -17.07
C ALA A 161 -0.62 14.15 -15.74
N ASN A 162 -1.55 15.05 -15.40
CA ASN A 162 -2.35 14.94 -14.20
C ASN A 162 -3.68 14.26 -14.50
N PHE A 163 -4.07 13.29 -13.66
CA PHE A 163 -5.30 12.53 -13.80
C PHE A 163 -6.16 12.69 -12.53
N PRO A 164 -6.95 13.76 -12.42
CA PRO A 164 -7.68 14.07 -11.19
C PRO A 164 -8.67 12.98 -10.76
N LEU A 165 -9.31 12.31 -11.72
CA LEU A 165 -10.23 11.19 -11.45
C LEU A 165 -9.50 9.95 -10.91
N VAL A 166 -8.29 9.68 -11.41
CA VAL A 166 -7.41 8.61 -10.89
C VAL A 166 -7.01 8.93 -9.45
N SER A 167 -6.58 10.17 -9.20
CA SER A 167 -6.22 10.64 -7.85
C SER A 167 -7.40 10.52 -6.89
N ALA A 168 -8.61 10.92 -7.30
CA ALA A 168 -9.81 10.81 -6.48
C ALA A 168 -10.18 9.36 -6.17
N LEU A 169 -10.08 8.46 -7.17
CA LEU A 169 -10.32 7.03 -6.97
C LEU A 169 -9.31 6.42 -5.99
N LEU A 170 -8.01 6.67 -6.20
CA LEU A 170 -6.96 6.16 -5.30
C LEU A 170 -7.11 6.71 -3.88
N GLN A 171 -7.48 7.98 -3.72
CA GLN A 171 -7.78 8.55 -2.41
C GLN A 171 -8.98 7.90 -1.72
N ARG A 172 -9.98 7.42 -2.48
CA ARG A 172 -11.11 6.67 -1.92
C ARG A 172 -10.78 5.21 -1.62
N LEU A 173 -9.87 4.62 -2.36
CA LEU A 173 -9.36 3.25 -2.15
C LEU A 173 -8.34 3.16 -0.98
N THR A 174 -8.67 3.75 0.16
CA THR A 174 -7.80 3.76 1.36
C THR A 174 -7.59 2.36 1.96
N LEU A 175 -6.83 2.28 3.06
CA LEU A 175 -6.52 1.04 3.80
C LEU A 175 -7.72 0.10 4.04
N SER A 176 -8.92 0.63 4.30
CA SER A 176 -10.14 -0.17 4.55
C SER A 176 -10.69 -0.89 3.31
N THR A 177 -10.23 -0.55 2.11
CA THR A 177 -10.71 -1.07 0.83
C THR A 177 -9.59 -1.69 0.00
N LEU A 178 -8.50 -2.13 0.63
CA LEU A 178 -7.36 -2.77 -0.06
C LEU A 178 -7.75 -4.06 -0.81
N ASP A 179 -8.79 -4.75 -0.37
CA ASP A 179 -9.30 -5.92 -1.10
C ASP A 179 -9.91 -5.52 -2.45
N TYR A 180 -10.63 -4.39 -2.52
CA TYR A 180 -11.09 -3.84 -3.80
C TYR A 180 -9.92 -3.42 -4.68
N LEU A 181 -8.91 -2.78 -4.09
CA LEU A 181 -7.72 -2.37 -4.83
C LEU A 181 -7.00 -3.56 -5.46
N ARG A 182 -6.95 -4.71 -4.77
CA ARG A 182 -6.34 -5.94 -5.31
C ARG A 182 -7.03 -6.42 -6.59
N ASP A 183 -8.33 -6.52 -6.57
CA ASP A 183 -9.09 -7.02 -7.73
C ASP A 183 -9.04 -6.01 -8.88
N ILE A 184 -9.03 -4.70 -8.57
CA ILE A 184 -8.83 -3.63 -9.55
C ILE A 184 -7.44 -3.70 -10.19
N LEU A 185 -6.39 -3.93 -9.40
CA LEU A 185 -5.02 -4.02 -9.89
C LEU A 185 -4.80 -5.25 -10.77
N GLU A 186 -5.41 -6.38 -10.42
CA GLU A 186 -5.39 -7.58 -11.25
C GLU A 186 -5.99 -7.30 -12.64
N ALA A 187 -7.20 -6.74 -12.68
CA ALA A 187 -7.84 -6.34 -13.93
C ALA A 187 -7.07 -5.25 -14.69
N LEU A 188 -6.44 -4.30 -13.97
CA LEU A 188 -5.59 -3.26 -14.56
C LEU A 188 -4.38 -3.87 -15.25
N PHE A 189 -3.67 -4.78 -14.58
CA PHE A 189 -2.47 -5.40 -15.14
C PHE A 189 -2.79 -6.22 -16.37
N ASP A 190 -3.91 -6.94 -16.41
CA ASP A 190 -4.38 -7.63 -17.62
C ASP A 190 -4.59 -6.65 -18.79
N LEU A 191 -5.16 -5.47 -18.52
CA LEU A 191 -5.39 -4.44 -19.54
C LEU A 191 -4.07 -3.80 -20.03
N VAL A 192 -3.20 -3.37 -19.12
CA VAL A 192 -2.00 -2.62 -19.52
C VAL A 192 -0.91 -3.53 -20.08
N LEU A 193 -0.74 -4.75 -19.57
CA LEU A 193 0.26 -5.70 -20.10
C LEU A 193 -0.14 -6.26 -21.47
N ALA A 194 -1.42 -6.19 -21.85
CA ALA A 194 -1.86 -6.55 -23.20
C ALA A 194 -1.47 -5.50 -24.26
N LEU A 195 -1.21 -4.26 -23.85
CA LEU A 195 -0.99 -3.12 -24.75
C LEU A 195 0.41 -2.51 -24.65
N GLU A 196 1.02 -2.56 -23.47
CA GLU A 196 2.30 -1.95 -23.15
C GLU A 196 3.35 -3.01 -22.81
N SER A 197 4.63 -2.66 -22.94
CA SER A 197 5.71 -3.54 -22.48
C SER A 197 5.74 -3.63 -20.95
N THR A 198 6.11 -4.80 -20.43
CA THR A 198 6.22 -5.05 -18.98
C THR A 198 7.12 -4.02 -18.29
N LEU A 199 8.25 -3.67 -18.91
CA LEU A 199 9.15 -2.64 -18.40
C LEU A 199 8.50 -1.25 -18.30
N SER A 200 7.75 -0.83 -19.34
CA SER A 200 7.04 0.46 -19.36
C SER A 200 6.02 0.53 -18.21
N VAL A 201 5.27 -0.56 -18.00
CA VAL A 201 4.30 -0.66 -16.91
C VAL A 201 4.98 -0.50 -15.55
N VAL A 202 6.05 -1.24 -15.28
CA VAL A 202 6.79 -1.16 -14.01
C VAL A 202 7.34 0.25 -13.74
N GLN A 203 7.93 0.89 -14.75
CA GLN A 203 8.53 2.22 -14.62
C GLN A 203 7.47 3.30 -14.36
N ARG A 204 6.33 3.23 -15.05
CA ARG A 204 5.24 4.20 -14.89
C ARG A 204 4.52 4.02 -13.57
N TRP A 205 4.31 2.78 -13.15
CA TRP A 205 3.65 2.48 -11.88
C TRP A 205 4.42 3.01 -10.67
N GLY A 206 5.75 2.97 -10.71
CA GLY A 206 6.59 3.57 -9.64
C GLY A 206 6.28 5.04 -9.36
N ASN A 207 5.67 5.76 -10.32
CA ASN A 207 5.31 7.18 -10.20
C ASN A 207 3.83 7.41 -9.84
N LEU A 208 3.02 6.35 -9.75
CA LEU A 208 1.57 6.45 -9.54
C LEU A 208 1.24 6.18 -8.07
N SER A 209 1.17 7.22 -7.23
CA SER A 209 0.82 6.97 -5.83
C SER A 209 0.14 8.13 -5.10
N ALA A 210 -0.92 7.75 -4.37
CA ALA A 210 -1.57 8.53 -3.32
C ALA A 210 -1.18 8.07 -1.89
N SER A 211 -0.52 6.91 -1.74
CA SER A 211 -0.11 6.35 -0.44
C SER A 211 0.95 5.23 -0.60
N LEU A 212 1.91 5.12 0.33
CA LEU A 212 2.93 4.06 0.35
C LEU A 212 2.35 2.64 0.45
N THR A 213 1.24 2.45 1.16
CA THR A 213 0.60 1.15 1.33
C THR A 213 0.04 0.60 0.02
N GLN A 214 -0.67 1.44 -0.73
CA GLN A 214 -1.18 1.11 -2.06
C GLN A 214 -0.04 0.80 -3.03
N LEU A 215 1.02 1.60 -3.03
CA LEU A 215 2.19 1.37 -3.89
C LEU A 215 2.89 0.06 -3.54
N THR A 216 3.00 -0.26 -2.24
CA THR A 216 3.55 -1.53 -1.76
C THR A 216 2.70 -2.71 -2.22
N LEU A 217 1.38 -2.67 -2.00
CA LEU A 217 0.45 -3.72 -2.44
C LEU A 217 0.57 -3.98 -3.94
N ALA A 218 0.62 -2.90 -4.73
CA ALA A 218 0.63 -3.02 -6.17
C ALA A 218 1.95 -3.53 -6.73
N ASN A 219 3.11 -3.09 -6.21
CA ASN A 219 4.39 -3.68 -6.62
C ASN A 219 4.47 -5.16 -6.23
N LEU A 220 3.91 -5.55 -5.08
CA LEU A 220 3.84 -6.95 -4.65
C LEU A 220 2.91 -7.81 -5.52
N GLN A 221 1.80 -7.26 -5.99
CA GLN A 221 0.91 -7.96 -6.92
C GLN A 221 1.51 -8.07 -8.31
N LEU A 222 2.11 -6.97 -8.79
CA LEU A 222 2.82 -6.96 -10.06
C LEU A 222 3.88 -8.06 -10.04
N LEU A 223 4.68 -8.21 -8.98
CA LEU A 223 5.69 -9.27 -8.85
C LEU A 223 5.18 -10.70 -9.07
N LYS A 224 3.90 -10.97 -8.78
CA LYS A 224 3.27 -12.29 -8.97
C LYS A 224 2.92 -12.60 -10.42
N ARG A 225 2.98 -11.60 -11.31
CA ARG A 225 2.59 -11.72 -12.71
C ARG A 225 3.59 -12.57 -13.51
N PRO A 226 3.14 -13.58 -14.27
CA PRO A 226 4.02 -14.44 -15.07
C PRO A 226 4.79 -13.67 -16.15
N GLU A 227 4.21 -12.58 -16.67
CA GLU A 227 4.79 -11.74 -17.72
C GLU A 227 6.14 -11.12 -17.27
N LEU A 228 6.32 -10.86 -15.98
CA LEU A 228 7.59 -10.39 -15.43
C LEU A 228 8.67 -11.46 -15.39
N GLN A 229 8.31 -12.72 -15.22
CA GLN A 229 9.31 -13.79 -15.13
C GLN A 229 10.11 -13.92 -16.44
N LEU A 230 9.51 -13.50 -17.55
CA LEU A 230 10.10 -13.50 -18.88
C LEU A 230 10.93 -12.23 -19.18
N ASP A 231 10.72 -11.13 -18.45
CA ASP A 231 11.41 -9.86 -18.67
C ASP A 231 12.40 -9.52 -17.53
N ALA A 232 13.69 -9.74 -17.79
CA ALA A 232 14.75 -9.46 -16.82
C ALA A 232 14.91 -7.96 -16.51
N ALA A 233 14.68 -7.07 -17.48
CA ALA A 233 14.78 -5.64 -17.28
C ALA A 233 13.63 -5.14 -16.39
N ALA A 234 12.41 -5.60 -16.65
CA ALA A 234 11.24 -5.26 -15.84
C ALA A 234 11.38 -5.79 -14.40
N ARG A 235 11.91 -7.01 -14.19
CA ARG A 235 12.20 -7.52 -12.83
C ARG A 235 13.21 -6.66 -12.09
N THR A 236 14.26 -6.21 -12.78
CA THR A 236 15.28 -5.34 -12.18
C THR A 236 14.69 -3.99 -11.78
N ALA A 237 13.87 -3.39 -12.67
CA ALA A 237 13.15 -2.16 -12.37
C ALA A 237 12.17 -2.32 -11.19
N LEU A 238 11.46 -3.45 -11.11
CA LEU A 238 10.53 -3.72 -10.03
C LEU A 238 11.25 -3.90 -8.70
N GLN A 239 12.40 -4.60 -8.68
CA GLN A 239 13.24 -4.68 -7.50
C GLN A 239 13.77 -3.31 -7.06
N ALA A 240 14.10 -2.43 -8.00
CA ALA A 240 14.47 -1.05 -7.68
C ALA A 240 13.31 -0.28 -7.02
N ASN A 241 12.08 -0.41 -7.55
CA ASN A 241 10.89 0.19 -6.93
C ASN A 241 10.66 -0.32 -5.50
N LEU A 242 10.81 -1.64 -5.27
CA LEU A 242 10.67 -2.24 -3.93
C LEU A 242 11.73 -1.73 -2.95
N ARG A 243 12.96 -1.46 -3.41
CA ARG A 243 14.00 -0.84 -2.58
C ARG A 243 13.72 0.64 -2.32
N GLN A 244 13.28 1.38 -3.33
CA GLN A 244 12.92 2.79 -3.18
C GLN A 244 11.76 2.99 -2.18
N LEU A 245 10.86 2.02 -2.07
CA LEU A 245 9.85 1.96 -1.01
C LEU A 245 10.48 1.89 0.39
N LEU A 246 11.48 1.02 0.59
CA LEU A 246 12.19 0.86 1.86
C LEU A 246 12.99 2.11 2.26
N GLU A 247 13.42 2.89 1.27
CA GLU A 247 14.12 4.15 1.47
C GLU A 247 13.20 5.30 1.91
N GLN A 248 11.87 5.10 1.89
CA GLN A 248 10.92 6.12 2.35
C GLN A 248 10.87 6.18 3.88
N PRO A 249 11.08 7.35 4.52
CA PRO A 249 11.03 7.49 5.98
C PRO A 249 9.72 7.02 6.62
N ALA A 250 8.61 7.18 5.89
CA ALA A 250 7.29 6.83 6.36
C ALA A 250 6.91 5.36 6.07
N PHE A 251 7.80 4.55 5.48
CA PHE A 251 7.49 3.16 5.13
C PHE A 251 7.16 2.30 6.36
N GLU A 252 8.04 2.31 7.37
CA GLU A 252 7.84 1.54 8.60
C GLU A 252 6.58 1.95 9.39
N PRO A 253 6.24 3.24 9.57
CA PRO A 253 5.03 3.65 10.28
C PRO A 253 3.74 3.51 9.44
N ASP A 254 3.76 3.82 8.14
CA ASP A 254 2.51 3.95 7.36
C ASP A 254 2.07 2.65 6.69
N VAL A 255 3.00 1.71 6.47
CA VAL A 255 2.71 0.45 5.79
C VAL A 255 2.38 -0.65 6.80
N ASP A 256 1.23 -1.31 6.57
CA ASP A 256 0.78 -2.42 7.40
C ASP A 256 1.86 -3.51 7.55
N GLY A 257 1.97 -4.06 8.77
CA GLY A 257 2.99 -5.06 9.10
C GLY A 257 2.95 -6.29 8.19
N THR A 258 1.78 -6.72 7.75
CA THR A 258 1.62 -7.88 6.86
C THR A 258 2.21 -7.61 5.48
N LEU A 259 1.98 -6.41 4.93
CA LEU A 259 2.53 -6.01 3.64
C LEU A 259 4.04 -5.80 3.72
N ARG A 260 4.55 -5.22 4.82
CA ARG A 260 6.00 -5.10 5.07
C ARG A 260 6.68 -6.46 5.05
N GLN A 261 6.13 -7.45 5.76
CA GLN A 261 6.69 -8.81 5.77
C GLN A 261 6.67 -9.46 4.38
N GLN A 262 5.61 -9.27 3.59
CA GLN A 262 5.55 -9.75 2.21
C GLN A 262 6.64 -9.10 1.34
N LEU A 263 6.91 -7.81 1.51
CA LEU A 263 7.98 -7.10 0.81
C LEU A 263 9.37 -7.59 1.24
N TYR A 264 9.64 -7.71 2.53
CA TYR A 264 10.91 -8.24 3.02
C TYR A 264 11.20 -9.65 2.50
N ALA A 265 10.17 -10.48 2.33
CA ALA A 265 10.31 -11.82 1.77
C ALA A 265 10.85 -11.82 0.32
N GLN A 266 10.67 -10.72 -0.43
CA GLN A 266 11.17 -10.56 -1.80
C GLN A 266 12.61 -10.04 -1.87
N LEU A 267 13.19 -9.62 -0.75
CA LEU A 267 14.55 -9.11 -0.71
C LEU A 267 15.57 -10.26 -0.72
N PRO A 268 16.78 -10.02 -1.27
CA PRO A 268 17.91 -10.94 -1.12
C PRO A 268 18.15 -11.31 0.34
N LYS A 269 18.69 -12.51 0.58
CA LYS A 269 18.84 -13.09 1.93
C LYS A 269 19.49 -12.12 2.94
N ASP A 270 20.66 -11.57 2.60
CA ASP A 270 21.42 -10.70 3.51
C ASP A 270 20.66 -9.40 3.82
N GLU A 271 20.08 -8.78 2.77
CA GLU A 271 19.26 -7.57 2.88
C GLU A 271 18.01 -7.82 3.73
N ARG A 272 17.29 -8.92 3.49
CA ARG A 272 16.10 -9.33 4.26
C ARG A 272 16.39 -9.43 5.76
N ILE A 273 17.51 -10.05 6.13
CA ILE A 273 17.89 -10.27 7.52
C ILE A 273 18.01 -8.95 8.29
N LEU A 274 18.47 -7.86 7.64
CA LEU A 274 18.57 -6.54 8.27
C LEU A 274 17.20 -5.97 8.70
N TYR A 275 16.10 -6.41 8.10
CA TYR A 275 14.75 -5.97 8.43
C TYR A 275 14.02 -6.93 9.37
N THR A 276 14.32 -8.23 9.29
CA THR A 276 13.54 -9.28 9.96
C THR A 276 14.20 -9.84 11.22
N ALA A 277 15.53 -9.84 11.32
CA ALA A 277 16.23 -10.44 12.46
C ALA A 277 16.27 -9.49 13.67
N GLN A 278 16.27 -10.06 14.87
CA GLN A 278 16.44 -9.30 16.10
C GLN A 278 17.91 -8.90 16.30
N LYS A 279 18.82 -9.82 16.00
CA LYS A 279 20.27 -9.60 16.02
C LYS A 279 20.90 -10.17 14.76
N VAL A 280 21.97 -9.54 14.30
CA VAL A 280 22.73 -9.97 13.13
C VAL A 280 24.19 -10.21 13.47
N CYS A 281 24.81 -11.14 12.75
CA CYS A 281 26.27 -11.24 12.68
C CYS A 281 26.74 -10.77 11.30
N LEU A 282 27.89 -10.10 11.27
CA LEU A 282 28.54 -9.70 10.02
C LEU A 282 29.73 -10.62 9.78
N ARG A 283 29.64 -11.48 8.75
CA ARG A 283 30.72 -12.39 8.36
C ARG A 283 31.39 -11.89 7.10
N ASN A 284 32.72 -11.78 7.09
CA ASN A 284 33.42 -11.42 5.86
C ASN A 284 33.28 -12.53 4.81
N MET A 285 33.06 -12.17 3.55
CA MET A 285 32.88 -13.15 2.46
C MET A 285 34.18 -13.81 1.96
N THR A 286 35.36 -13.38 2.44
CA THR A 286 36.64 -14.02 2.11
C THR A 286 36.80 -15.37 2.83
N ASP A 287 37.70 -16.25 2.33
CA ASP A 287 37.95 -17.66 2.70
C ASP A 287 38.26 -17.99 4.19
N GLY A 288 38.06 -17.06 5.13
CA GLY A 288 38.35 -17.24 6.55
C GLY A 288 37.15 -17.26 7.50
N ASN A 289 35.91 -17.10 7.03
CA ASN A 289 34.71 -17.04 7.88
C ASN A 289 34.84 -16.13 9.13
N ALA A 290 35.58 -15.03 8.98
CA ALA A 290 35.87 -14.15 10.10
C ALA A 290 34.66 -13.23 10.34
N TYR A 291 34.14 -13.26 11.55
CA TYR A 291 33.06 -12.38 12.00
C TYR A 291 33.63 -11.07 12.52
N ILE A 292 32.89 -9.99 12.35
CA ILE A 292 33.13 -8.75 13.07
C ILE A 292 32.85 -8.99 14.55
N TYR A 293 33.79 -8.64 15.43
CA TYR A 293 33.60 -8.65 16.88
C TYR A 293 34.42 -7.54 17.55
N GLU A 294 34.16 -7.25 18.83
CA GLU A 294 34.93 -6.25 19.58
C GLU A 294 36.23 -6.83 20.14
N CYS A 295 37.36 -6.17 19.89
CA CYS A 295 38.62 -6.58 20.51
C CYS A 295 38.64 -6.24 22.00
N PRO A 296 38.99 -7.21 22.89
CA PRO A 296 38.93 -7.02 24.34
C PRO A 296 39.86 -5.91 24.86
N GLN A 297 41.00 -5.69 24.22
CA GLN A 297 42.06 -4.82 24.76
C GLN A 297 42.02 -3.39 24.23
N THR A 298 41.60 -3.21 22.99
CA THR A 298 41.86 -1.97 22.24
C THR A 298 40.59 -1.16 21.93
N TYR A 299 39.40 -1.71 22.23
CA TYR A 299 38.11 -1.18 21.79
C TYR A 299 37.95 -1.03 20.28
N LEU A 300 38.90 -1.53 19.50
CA LEU A 300 38.77 -1.62 18.06
C LEU A 300 37.81 -2.73 17.69
N ILE A 301 37.29 -2.62 16.48
CA ILE A 301 36.54 -3.70 15.87
C ILE A 301 37.51 -4.64 15.16
N CYS A 302 37.34 -5.94 15.37
CA CYS A 302 38.24 -6.99 14.95
C CYS A 302 37.54 -8.06 14.11
N THR A 303 38.35 -8.83 13.40
CA THR A 303 37.94 -9.87 12.50
C THR A 303 38.99 -10.96 12.49
N ASN A 304 38.71 -12.11 13.09
CA ASN A 304 39.69 -13.17 13.24
C ASN A 304 39.19 -14.48 12.65
N ALA A 305 39.88 -14.95 11.61
CA ALA A 305 39.58 -16.23 10.97
C ALA A 305 40.01 -17.43 11.83
N ARG A 306 40.98 -17.25 12.75
CA ARG A 306 41.50 -18.32 13.61
C ARG A 306 40.57 -18.64 14.79
N ASP A 307 39.73 -17.69 15.18
CA ASP A 307 38.73 -17.83 16.24
C ASP A 307 37.42 -17.18 15.76
N PRO A 308 36.62 -17.87 14.92
CA PRO A 308 35.43 -17.32 14.27
C PRO A 308 34.24 -17.24 15.25
N LYS A 309 34.42 -16.48 16.34
CA LYS A 309 33.37 -16.18 17.29
C LYS A 309 32.32 -15.31 16.64
N LYS A 310 31.09 -15.81 16.59
CA LYS A 310 29.91 -15.03 16.20
C LYS A 310 29.67 -13.95 17.25
N ALA A 311 29.82 -12.69 16.88
CA ALA A 311 29.34 -11.58 17.69
C ALA A 311 28.02 -11.07 17.13
N ALA A 312 27.02 -10.99 18.00
CA ALA A 312 25.69 -10.54 17.65
C ALA A 312 25.56 -9.03 17.86
N TYR A 313 24.98 -8.36 16.87
CA TYR A 313 24.67 -6.94 16.89
C TYR A 313 23.18 -6.72 16.69
N TYR A 314 22.57 -5.89 17.51
CA TYR A 314 21.25 -5.36 17.21
C TYR A 314 21.34 -4.36 16.06
N VAL A 315 20.28 -4.31 15.25
CA VAL A 315 20.16 -3.40 14.11
C VAL A 315 19.19 -2.28 14.46
N GLN A 316 19.66 -1.05 14.37
CA GLN A 316 18.83 0.15 14.41
C GLN A 316 18.74 0.74 13.01
N ARG A 317 17.53 1.14 12.60
CA ARG A 317 17.24 1.75 11.30
C ARG A 317 16.92 3.22 11.49
N GLY A 318 17.37 4.04 10.56
CA GLY A 318 17.13 5.49 10.57
C GLY A 318 17.17 6.06 9.16
N HIS A 319 16.82 7.33 9.03
CA HIS A 319 16.96 8.10 7.80
C HIS A 319 17.80 9.34 8.09
N GLY A 320 18.70 9.70 7.18
CA GLY A 320 19.59 10.84 7.38
C GLY A 320 20.55 11.09 6.23
N GLY A 321 21.55 11.95 6.46
CA GLY A 321 22.53 12.32 5.46
C GLY A 321 21.99 13.25 4.36
N PRO A 322 22.76 13.47 3.28
CA PRO A 322 22.45 14.50 2.27
C PRO A 322 21.16 14.28 1.50
N ASN A 323 20.76 13.02 1.32
CA ASN A 323 19.60 12.61 0.52
C ASN A 323 18.50 11.95 1.36
N ASN A 324 18.58 12.07 2.70
CA ASN A 324 17.65 11.43 3.65
C ASN A 324 17.47 9.93 3.39
N THR A 325 18.57 9.23 3.11
CA THR A 325 18.56 7.81 2.73
C THR A 325 18.44 6.91 3.94
N LEU A 326 18.02 5.66 3.71
CA LEU A 326 18.00 4.61 4.73
C LEU A 326 19.42 4.32 5.23
N GLN A 327 19.55 4.26 6.55
CA GLN A 327 20.80 4.04 7.28
C GLN A 327 20.61 3.01 8.39
N PHE A 328 21.69 2.31 8.69
CA PHE A 328 21.75 1.24 9.68
C PHE A 328 22.82 1.55 10.71
N ALA A 329 22.52 1.32 11.98
CA ALA A 329 23.48 1.35 13.06
C ALA A 329 23.52 -0.03 13.73
N PHE A 330 24.74 -0.53 13.95
CA PHE A 330 24.98 -1.85 14.53
C PHE A 330 25.51 -1.68 15.95
N TYR A 331 24.77 -2.15 16.95
CA TYR A 331 25.22 -2.08 18.34
C TYR A 331 25.29 -3.44 19.01
N SER A 332 26.33 -3.61 19.81
CA SER A 332 26.73 -4.85 20.46
C SER A 332 25.63 -5.43 21.36
N ALA A 333 25.31 -6.71 21.15
CA ALA A 333 24.42 -7.43 22.05
C ALA A 333 25.05 -7.71 23.42
N TYR A 334 26.38 -7.90 23.46
CA TYR A 334 27.12 -8.21 24.68
C TYR A 334 27.33 -6.96 25.55
N TRP A 335 27.96 -5.91 24.99
CA TRP A 335 28.32 -4.73 25.78
C TRP A 335 27.20 -3.71 25.95
N ARG A 336 26.08 -3.85 25.21
CA ARG A 336 24.88 -2.99 25.15
C ARG A 336 25.21 -1.48 25.06
N ASN A 337 24.64 -0.79 24.06
CA ASN A 337 24.90 0.63 23.77
C ASN A 337 26.31 0.94 23.20
N ARG A 338 27.06 -0.06 22.73
CA ARG A 338 28.30 0.18 21.97
C ARG A 338 28.09 -0.10 20.49
N TYR A 339 28.37 0.88 19.65
CA TYR A 339 28.17 0.83 18.21
C TYR A 339 29.49 0.57 17.49
N ILE A 340 29.39 -0.06 16.32
CA ILE A 340 30.46 -0.02 15.31
C ILE A 340 30.53 1.42 14.80
N LEU A 341 31.57 2.14 15.19
CA LEU A 341 31.75 3.56 14.93
C LEU A 341 33.00 3.81 14.09
N LEU A 342 32.83 4.60 13.04
CA LEU A 342 33.88 5.19 12.23
C LEU A 342 34.39 6.47 12.88
N GLU A 343 35.63 6.47 13.36
CA GLU A 343 36.27 7.69 13.84
C GLU A 343 36.79 8.52 12.64
N PRO A 344 36.50 9.83 12.58
CA PRO A 344 37.03 10.68 11.52
C PRO A 344 38.56 10.67 11.54
N SER A 345 39.17 10.29 10.43
CA SER A 345 40.62 10.34 10.30
C SER A 345 41.05 11.69 9.70
N ASN A 346 41.85 12.46 10.44
CA ASN A 346 42.50 13.69 9.94
C ASN A 346 43.63 13.43 8.92
N HIS A 347 43.78 12.19 8.45
CA HIS A 347 44.80 11.82 7.49
C HIS A 347 44.33 12.18 6.08
N SER A 348 44.95 13.19 5.49
CA SER A 348 44.80 13.52 4.07
C SER A 348 45.42 12.40 3.23
N ALA A 349 44.57 11.51 2.69
CA ALA A 349 44.99 10.39 1.87
C ALA A 349 45.58 10.87 0.53
N THR A 350 46.90 11.07 0.49
CA THR A 350 47.67 11.23 -0.74
C THR A 350 48.43 9.94 -1.04
N GLY A 351 47.81 9.02 -1.79
CA GLY A 351 48.40 7.76 -2.24
C GLY A 351 47.34 6.73 -2.66
N GLN A 352 47.63 5.87 -3.64
CA GLN A 352 46.76 4.73 -4.02
C GLN A 352 46.99 3.57 -3.04
N GLN A 353 45.91 2.97 -2.52
CA GLN A 353 45.84 1.90 -1.49
C GLN A 353 45.96 2.38 -0.04
N HIS A 354 45.12 3.32 0.37
CA HIS A 354 45.09 3.78 1.76
C HIS A 354 44.08 3.00 2.60
N ILE A 355 44.58 2.30 3.63
CA ILE A 355 43.78 1.72 4.70
C ILE A 355 43.82 2.63 5.91
N THR A 356 42.64 2.94 6.45
CA THR A 356 42.50 3.70 7.69
C THR A 356 42.00 2.78 8.79
N LYS A 357 42.79 2.66 9.86
CA LYS A 357 42.38 1.94 11.07
C LYS A 357 41.60 2.88 12.00
N ASN A 358 40.30 2.93 11.82
CA ASN A 358 39.44 3.91 12.50
C ASN A 358 38.06 3.36 12.87
N VAL A 359 37.92 2.04 13.00
CA VAL A 359 36.65 1.41 13.35
C VAL A 359 36.69 0.92 14.79
N TYR A 360 35.88 1.54 15.64
CA TYR A 360 35.88 1.32 17.08
C TYR A 360 34.52 0.90 17.60
N SER A 361 34.52 0.24 18.75
CA SER A 361 33.36 0.03 19.59
C SER A 361 33.21 1.22 20.54
N ARG A 362 32.18 2.05 20.36
CA ARG A 362 31.98 3.27 21.18
C ARG A 362 30.53 3.48 21.59
N ALA A 363 30.32 4.22 22.68
CA ALA A 363 28.99 4.60 23.16
C ALA A 363 28.40 5.82 22.44
N ALA A 364 28.64 5.92 21.13
CA ALA A 364 28.08 6.94 20.26
C ALA A 364 27.51 6.25 19.02
N ILE A 365 26.32 6.66 18.59
CA ILE A 365 25.68 6.10 17.41
C ILE A 365 26.47 6.52 16.19
N ASP A 366 26.76 5.57 15.32
CA ASP A 366 27.29 5.84 13.99
C ASP A 366 26.44 5.11 12.94
N TRP A 367 26.24 5.78 11.83
CA TRP A 367 25.29 5.37 10.80
C TRP A 367 26.02 4.89 9.55
N TRP A 368 25.56 3.75 9.04
CA TRP A 368 26.13 3.08 7.89
C TRP A 368 25.09 2.97 6.78
N HIS A 369 25.52 3.23 5.55
CA HIS A 369 24.74 2.98 4.37
C HIS A 369 25.08 1.59 3.83
N VAL A 370 24.09 0.71 3.77
CA VAL A 370 24.27 -0.69 3.38
C VAL A 370 23.82 -0.88 1.92
N VAL A 371 24.72 -1.39 1.09
CA VAL A 371 24.50 -1.59 -0.34
C VAL A 371 24.57 -3.07 -0.68
N GLN A 372 23.53 -3.62 -1.29
CA GLN A 372 23.49 -5.01 -1.73
C GLN A 372 24.41 -5.25 -2.94
N LEU A 373 25.18 -6.34 -2.90
CA LEU A 373 26.13 -6.67 -3.96
C LEU A 373 25.58 -7.70 -4.95
N ALA A 374 25.93 -7.53 -6.24
CA ALA A 374 25.60 -8.48 -7.30
C ALA A 374 26.38 -9.79 -7.10
N GLY A 375 25.70 -10.86 -6.68
CA GLY A 375 26.32 -12.14 -6.31
C GLY A 375 26.26 -12.49 -4.81
N GLY A 376 25.53 -11.70 -4.02
CA GLY A 376 25.31 -11.94 -2.59
C GLY A 376 26.20 -11.07 -1.69
N GLY A 377 25.79 -10.94 -0.43
CA GLY A 377 26.42 -10.06 0.55
C GLY A 377 26.11 -8.57 0.35
N VAL A 378 26.65 -7.78 1.27
CA VAL A 378 26.50 -6.33 1.34
C VAL A 378 27.86 -5.65 1.45
N ALA A 379 27.94 -4.42 0.94
CA ALA A 379 28.99 -3.48 1.28
C ALA A 379 28.43 -2.44 2.26
N ILE A 380 29.26 -2.00 3.19
CA ILE A 380 28.86 -1.13 4.30
C ILE A 380 29.70 0.14 4.19
N TYR A 381 29.04 1.24 3.84
CA TYR A 381 29.67 2.55 3.63
C TYR A 381 29.36 3.48 4.79
N ASP A 382 30.26 4.42 5.06
CA ASP A 382 29.95 5.57 5.91
C ASP A 382 28.71 6.30 5.38
N ALA A 383 27.67 6.45 6.20
CA ALA A 383 26.46 7.12 5.76
C ALA A 383 26.59 8.64 5.63
N ALA A 384 27.55 9.25 6.33
CA ALA A 384 27.73 10.70 6.31
C ALA A 384 28.34 11.18 4.99
N THR A 385 29.39 10.49 4.52
CA THR A 385 30.12 10.91 3.31
C THR A 385 30.05 9.92 2.16
N THR A 386 29.73 8.65 2.40
CA THR A 386 29.84 7.53 1.44
C THR A 386 31.24 7.35 0.83
N ARG A 387 32.26 8.02 1.38
CA ARG A 387 33.64 7.99 0.89
C ARG A 387 34.48 6.86 1.47
N SER A 388 33.99 6.24 2.53
CA SER A 388 34.69 5.15 3.23
C SER A 388 33.85 3.88 3.20
N VAL A 389 34.48 2.74 2.93
CA VAL A 389 33.85 1.41 2.95
C VAL A 389 34.50 0.53 4.01
N LEU A 390 33.69 -0.21 4.76
CA LEU A 390 34.10 -1.12 5.84
C LEU A 390 34.69 -2.40 5.26
N CYS A 391 35.91 -2.74 5.68
CA CYS A 391 36.66 -3.89 5.19
C CYS A 391 37.32 -4.67 6.33
N GLY A 392 37.58 -5.95 6.11
CA GLY A 392 38.20 -6.82 7.12
C GLY A 392 38.74 -8.14 6.59
N GLY A 393 38.66 -8.38 5.28
CA GLY A 393 39.05 -9.65 4.69
C GLY A 393 40.55 -9.82 4.43
N ASN A 394 41.33 -8.74 4.35
CA ASN A 394 42.74 -8.84 4.00
C ASN A 394 43.56 -9.56 5.09
N PRO A 395 44.18 -10.71 4.81
CA PRO A 395 44.91 -11.48 5.80
C PRO A 395 46.25 -10.86 6.23
N GLN A 396 46.71 -9.80 5.56
CA GLN A 396 48.02 -9.18 5.83
C GLN A 396 47.95 -8.02 6.83
N HIS A 397 46.75 -7.52 7.17
CA HIS A 397 46.60 -6.35 8.02
C HIS A 397 46.32 -6.75 9.48
N TRP A 398 47.38 -6.67 10.29
CA TRP A 398 47.40 -6.94 11.72
C TRP A 398 47.87 -5.68 12.46
N ASP A 399 47.40 -5.50 13.69
CA ASP A 399 48.06 -4.63 14.66
C ASP A 399 48.36 -5.47 15.91
N GLY A 400 49.65 -5.71 16.14
CA GLY A 400 50.11 -6.73 17.06
C GLY A 400 49.59 -8.12 16.68
N GLU A 401 48.94 -8.79 17.62
CA GLU A 401 48.32 -10.11 17.44
C GLU A 401 46.84 -10.03 17.00
N GLU A 402 46.29 -8.84 16.87
CA GLU A 402 44.87 -8.63 16.56
C GLU A 402 44.70 -8.25 15.07
N LYS A 403 43.77 -8.93 14.39
CA LYS A 403 43.36 -8.58 13.03
C LYS A 403 42.15 -7.65 13.11
N HIS A 404 42.30 -6.43 12.61
CA HIS A 404 41.32 -5.35 12.78
C HIS A 404 40.42 -5.20 11.57
N VAL A 405 39.21 -4.73 11.81
CA VAL A 405 38.35 -4.13 10.79
C VAL A 405 38.84 -2.70 10.55
N TYR A 406 38.82 -2.29 9.29
CA TYR A 406 39.35 -1.01 8.83
C TYR A 406 38.45 -0.41 7.76
N THR A 407 38.74 0.81 7.34
CA THR A 407 38.10 1.41 6.17
C THR A 407 39.07 1.64 5.03
N ARG A 408 38.53 1.60 3.81
CA ARG A 408 39.18 2.07 2.58
C ARG A 408 38.39 3.19 1.96
N ASN A 409 39.02 3.93 1.05
CA ASN A 409 38.29 4.82 0.16
C ASN A 409 37.32 4.01 -0.71
N ALA A 410 36.08 4.47 -0.83
CA ALA A 410 35.03 3.84 -1.63
C ALA A 410 35.43 3.63 -3.09
N GLN A 411 36.31 4.47 -3.64
CA GLN A 411 36.86 4.32 -5.00
C GLN A 411 37.71 3.05 -5.16
N GLU A 412 38.28 2.52 -4.07
CA GLU A 412 39.07 1.28 -4.06
C GLU A 412 38.20 0.02 -3.91
N PHE A 413 36.89 0.16 -3.75
CA PHE A 413 35.99 -0.98 -3.50
C PHE A 413 36.04 -2.00 -4.64
N ALA A 414 36.07 -1.56 -5.90
CA ALA A 414 36.00 -2.47 -7.04
C ALA A 414 37.19 -3.45 -7.07
N THR A 415 38.41 -2.98 -6.75
CA THR A 415 39.62 -3.80 -6.73
C THR A 415 39.75 -4.61 -5.44
N ASN A 416 39.12 -4.17 -4.35
CA ASN A 416 39.19 -4.80 -3.02
C ASN A 416 37.87 -5.44 -2.59
N ARG A 417 36.97 -5.75 -3.53
CA ARG A 417 35.60 -6.19 -3.22
C ARG A 417 35.54 -7.39 -2.29
N ARG A 418 36.44 -8.36 -2.46
CA ARG A 418 36.45 -9.59 -1.64
C ARG A 418 36.65 -9.28 -0.16
N GLU A 419 37.56 -8.36 0.17
CA GLU A 419 37.85 -8.02 1.56
C GLU A 419 36.83 -7.07 2.22
N CYS A 420 36.01 -6.38 1.42
CA CYS A 420 35.02 -5.39 1.87
C CYS A 420 33.55 -5.86 1.72
N ALA A 421 33.34 -7.11 1.33
CA ALA A 421 32.01 -7.72 1.24
C ALA A 421 31.68 -8.53 2.50
N TRP A 422 30.46 -8.33 3.01
CA TRP A 422 29.97 -8.95 4.23
C TRP A 422 28.70 -9.76 3.96
N SER A 423 28.61 -10.97 4.48
CA SER A 423 27.34 -11.70 4.58
C SER A 423 26.68 -11.34 5.91
N ILE A 424 25.37 -11.13 5.87
CA ILE A 424 24.57 -10.83 7.05
C ILE A 424 23.86 -12.12 7.44
N GLU A 425 24.10 -12.57 8.67
CA GLU A 425 23.51 -13.78 9.23
C GLU A 425 22.58 -13.44 10.37
N ASP A 426 21.47 -14.16 10.48
CA ASP A 426 20.61 -14.09 11.67
C ASP A 426 21.36 -14.75 12.83
N CYS A 427 21.58 -13.98 13.89
CA CYS A 427 22.26 -14.38 15.12
C CYS A 427 21.39 -14.09 16.34
N SER A 428 20.07 -14.14 16.17
CA SER A 428 19.12 -13.90 17.26
C SER A 428 19.22 -14.97 18.36
N ASP A 429 19.72 -16.16 18.04
CA ASP A 429 20.02 -17.27 18.94
C ASP A 429 21.36 -17.13 19.70
N VAL A 430 22.25 -16.26 19.22
CA VAL A 430 23.54 -16.00 19.85
C VAL A 430 23.33 -15.09 21.07
N SER A 431 23.77 -15.59 22.22
CA SER A 431 23.62 -14.96 23.54
C SER A 431 24.61 -13.83 23.76
#